data_AF-A0A8B6DG65-F1
#
_entry.id   AF-A0A8B6DG65-F1
#
_cell.length_a   1.000
_cell.length_b   1.000
_cell.length_c   1.000
_cell.angle_alpha   90.00
_cell.angle_beta   90.00
_cell.angle_gamma   90.00
#
_symmetry.space_group_name_H-M   'P 1'
#
loop_
_entity.id
_entity.type
_entity.pdbx_description
1 polymer ?
#
loop_
_entity_poly.entity_id
_entity_poly.type
_entity_poly.pdbx_seq_one_letter_code
_entity_poly.pdbx_strand_id
1 'polypeptide(L)'
;KLPDEVTSGTKRKADGTVNRQKTYMWGNVNIPAFVEALTKNGFVDIKVEDTGEGCTIVDLPNDDTLIQVEPDNTHIICNGEETVRIKIRDALLKCLKKI
;
A
#
# COMPACT_ATOMS: atom_id res chain seq x y z
N LYS A 1 27.91 12.72 38.15
CA LYS A 1 26.98 13.14 37.06
C LYS A 1 26.84 11.96 36.11
N LEU A 2 25.73 11.22 36.19
CA LEU A 2 25.31 10.28 35.15
C LEU A 2 24.34 11.01 34.21
N PRO A 3 24.25 10.64 32.92
CA PRO A 3 23.39 11.35 31.97
C PRO A 3 21.93 10.92 32.12
N ASP A 4 21.05 11.90 31.93
CA ASP A 4 19.59 11.76 32.00
C ASP A 4 19.07 10.86 30.85
N GLU A 5 18.51 9.72 31.24
CA GLU A 5 17.77 8.82 30.37
C GLU A 5 16.39 9.43 30.07
N VAL A 6 16.22 10.01 28.88
CA VAL A 6 14.90 10.48 28.43
C VAL A 6 14.05 9.27 28.08
N THR A 7 13.19 8.92 29.02
CA THR A 7 12.09 7.95 28.93
C THR A 7 11.12 8.33 27.80
N SER A 8 11.29 7.74 26.61
CA SER A 8 10.19 7.65 25.65
C SER A 8 9.45 6.33 25.90
N GLY A 9 8.45 6.40 26.79
CA GLY A 9 7.65 5.27 27.24
C GLY A 9 6.87 4.63 26.09
N THR A 10 7.52 3.76 25.32
CA THR A 10 6.86 2.93 24.32
C THR A 10 6.15 1.82 25.07
N LYS A 11 4.82 1.92 25.23
CA LYS A 11 4.00 0.90 25.89
C LYS A 11 4.24 -0.45 25.21
N ARG A 12 4.91 -1.38 25.90
CA ARG A 12 5.15 -2.74 25.41
C ARG A 12 3.90 -3.59 25.68
N LYS A 13 3.60 -4.52 24.78
CA LYS A 13 2.62 -5.59 25.07
C LYS A 13 3.22 -6.56 26.10
N ALA A 14 2.39 -7.36 26.76
CA ALA A 14 2.82 -8.33 27.78
C ALA A 14 3.83 -9.37 27.26
N ASP A 15 3.89 -9.57 25.93
CA ASP A 15 4.84 -10.46 25.24
C ASP A 15 6.19 -9.78 24.90
N GLY A 16 6.41 -8.54 25.32
CA GLY A 16 7.64 -7.79 25.03
C GLY A 16 7.66 -7.11 23.66
N THR A 17 6.61 -7.25 22.84
CA THR A 17 6.56 -6.58 21.54
C THR A 17 6.29 -5.09 21.67
N VAL A 18 7.00 -4.30 20.87
CA VAL A 18 6.85 -2.86 20.77
C VAL A 18 5.46 -2.56 20.19
N ASN A 19 4.62 -1.80 20.92
CA ASN A 19 3.37 -1.29 20.37
C ASN A 19 3.68 -0.22 19.32
N ARG A 20 3.91 -0.65 18.07
CA ARG A 20 3.90 0.27 16.93
C ARG A 20 2.46 0.72 16.73
N GLN A 21 2.20 1.98 17.06
CA GLN A 21 0.94 2.64 16.78
C GLN A 21 0.64 2.47 15.28
N LYS A 22 -0.40 1.70 14.94
CA LYS A 22 -0.78 1.47 13.55
C LYS A 22 -1.33 2.79 13.00
N THR A 23 -0.61 3.40 12.08
CA THR A 23 -1.12 4.54 11.31
C THR A 23 -2.09 4.02 10.25
N TYR A 24 -3.31 4.55 10.26
CA TYR A 24 -4.27 4.28 9.20
C TYR A 24 -4.02 5.26 8.05
N MET A 25 -4.21 4.78 6.82
CA MET A 25 -4.11 5.61 5.63
C MET A 25 -5.46 5.65 4.96
N TRP A 26 -5.78 6.82 4.42
CA TRP A 26 -7.07 7.14 3.84
C TRP A 26 -6.89 8.08 2.65
N GLY A 27 -7.79 7.96 1.68
CA GLY A 27 -7.89 8.85 0.53
C GLY A 27 -8.23 8.11 -0.75
N ASN A 28 -8.66 8.87 -1.75
CA ASN A 28 -8.90 8.33 -3.09
C ASN A 28 -7.57 8.08 -3.79
N VAL A 29 -7.42 6.89 -4.36
CA VAL A 29 -6.25 6.53 -5.17
C VAL A 29 -6.32 7.28 -6.49
N ASN A 30 -5.33 8.11 -6.76
CA ASN A 30 -5.18 8.73 -8.09
C ASN A 30 -4.62 7.68 -9.06
N ILE A 31 -5.47 7.17 -9.95
CA ILE A 31 -5.11 6.09 -10.89
C ILE A 31 -3.87 6.44 -11.75
N PRO A 32 -3.79 7.61 -12.42
CA PRO A 32 -2.57 7.99 -13.15
C PRO A 32 -1.29 7.93 -12.31
N ALA A 33 -1.33 8.49 -11.09
CA ALA A 33 -0.17 8.49 -10.20
C ALA A 33 0.17 7.07 -9.70
N PHE A 34 -0.84 6.22 -9.52
CA PHE A 34 -0.67 4.83 -9.12
C PHE A 34 -0.03 4.00 -10.23
N VAL A 35 -0.49 4.15 -11.48
CA VAL A 35 0.14 3.52 -12.66
C VAL A 35 1.59 3.97 -12.81
N GLU A 36 1.86 5.27 -12.67
CA GLU A 36 3.23 5.79 -12.70
C GLU A 36 4.11 5.17 -11.59
N ALA A 37 3.57 5.03 -10.39
CA ALA A 37 4.26 4.39 -9.27
C ALA A 37 4.52 2.90 -9.54
N LEU A 38 3.59 2.17 -10.17
CA LEU A 38 3.79 0.78 -10.57
C LEU A 38 4.90 0.66 -11.63
N THR A 39 4.87 1.49 -12.67
CA THR A 39 5.93 1.51 -13.69
C THR A 39 7.31 1.77 -13.09
N LYS A 40 7.41 2.72 -12.14
CA LYS A 40 8.66 3.00 -11.40
C LYS A 40 9.17 1.82 -10.55
N ASN A 41 8.29 0.90 -10.16
CA ASN A 41 8.64 -0.33 -9.43
C ASN A 41 8.95 -1.51 -10.37
N GLY A 42 8.96 -1.28 -11.69
CA GLY A 42 9.35 -2.27 -12.70
C GLY A 42 8.20 -3.10 -13.26
N PHE A 43 6.95 -2.75 -12.98
CA PHE A 43 5.79 -3.36 -13.64
C PHE A 43 5.71 -2.88 -15.09
N VAL A 44 5.45 -3.79 -16.01
CA VAL A 44 5.33 -3.55 -17.45
C VAL A 44 4.01 -4.12 -17.97
N ASP A 45 3.57 -3.67 -19.14
CA ASP A 45 2.30 -4.08 -19.77
C ASP A 45 1.06 -3.87 -18.87
N ILE A 46 1.08 -2.81 -18.06
CA ILE A 46 -0.03 -2.43 -17.19
C ILE A 46 -1.24 -2.07 -18.03
N LYS A 47 -2.36 -2.76 -17.80
CA LYS A 47 -3.65 -2.45 -18.43
C LYS A 47 -4.56 -1.79 -17.42
N VAL A 48 -5.27 -0.76 -17.87
CA VAL A 48 -6.21 -0.02 -17.03
C VAL A 48 -7.55 0.01 -17.74
N GLU A 49 -8.57 -0.48 -17.06
CA GLU A 49 -9.95 -0.55 -17.56
C GLU A 49 -10.88 0.18 -16.59
N ASP A 50 -11.66 1.12 -17.12
CA ASP A 50 -12.75 1.75 -16.36
C ASP A 50 -14.02 0.92 -16.57
N THR A 51 -14.53 0.34 -15.49
CA THR A 51 -15.72 -0.51 -15.50
C THR A 51 -17.02 0.26 -15.21
N GLY A 52 -16.93 1.57 -14.98
CA GLY A 52 -18.08 2.39 -14.57
C GLY A 52 -18.25 2.45 -13.06
N GLU A 53 -19.18 3.31 -12.61
CA GLU A 53 -19.52 3.52 -11.18
C GLU A 53 -18.34 3.94 -10.29
N GLY A 54 -17.25 4.43 -10.89
CA GLY A 54 -16.03 4.80 -10.16
C GLY A 54 -15.13 3.60 -9.82
N CYS A 55 -15.38 2.43 -10.43
CA CYS A 55 -14.53 1.26 -10.33
C CYS A 55 -13.52 1.22 -11.50
N THR A 56 -12.24 1.18 -11.17
CA THR A 56 -11.15 0.98 -12.13
C THR A 56 -10.41 -0.31 -11.84
N ILE A 57 -10.22 -1.13 -12.89
CA ILE A 57 -9.41 -2.35 -12.84
C ILE A 57 -8.02 -2.03 -13.39
N VAL A 58 -6.99 -2.35 -12.62
CA VAL A 58 -5.59 -2.35 -13.05
C VAL A 58 -5.12 -3.80 -13.12
N ASP A 59 -4.90 -4.28 -14.34
CA ASP A 59 -4.42 -5.63 -14.63
C ASP A 59 -2.91 -5.61 -14.91
N LEU A 60 -2.18 -6.52 -14.27
CA LEU A 60 -0.75 -6.74 -14.39
C LEU A 60 -0.53 -8.18 -14.91
N PRO A 61 -0.65 -8.42 -16.23
CA PRO A 61 -0.70 -9.77 -16.79
C PRO A 61 0.56 -10.58 -16.54
N ASN A 62 1.72 -9.92 -16.55
CA ASN A 62 3.03 -10.57 -16.37
C ASN A 62 3.25 -11.07 -14.94
N ASP A 63 2.50 -10.53 -13.98
CA ASP A 63 2.62 -10.82 -12.54
C ASP A 63 1.38 -11.51 -11.97
N ASP A 64 0.45 -11.97 -12.84
CA ASP A 64 -0.81 -12.64 -12.46
C ASP A 64 -1.53 -11.91 -11.32
N THR A 65 -1.71 -10.60 -11.50
CA THR A 65 -2.23 -9.70 -10.48
C THR A 65 -3.30 -8.77 -11.02
N LEU A 66 -4.43 -8.74 -10.31
CA LEU A 66 -5.57 -7.87 -10.58
C LEU A 66 -5.81 -6.94 -9.39
N ILE A 67 -5.92 -5.64 -9.66
CA ILE A 67 -6.15 -4.61 -8.64
C ILE A 67 -7.43 -3.87 -8.99
N GLN A 68 -8.44 -3.99 -8.13
CA GLN A 68 -9.69 -3.25 -8.24
C GLN A 68 -9.62 -2.03 -7.33
N VAL A 69 -9.84 -0.87 -7.90
CA VAL A 69 -9.86 0.40 -7.17
C VAL A 69 -11.28 0.95 -7.23
N GLU A 70 -11.91 1.04 -6.07
CA GLU A 70 -13.21 1.65 -5.85
C GLU A 70 -13.05 2.92 -5.00
N PRO A 71 -14.10 3.75 -4.87
CA PRO A 71 -14.00 5.00 -4.10
C PRO A 71 -13.66 4.81 -2.61
N ASP A 72 -14.09 3.71 -2.00
CA ASP A 72 -13.95 3.45 -0.57
C ASP A 72 -13.06 2.24 -0.24
N ASN A 73 -12.67 1.46 -1.26
CA ASN A 73 -11.88 0.26 -1.09
C ASN A 73 -10.89 0.04 -2.24
N THR A 74 -9.88 -0.77 -1.97
CA THR A 74 -8.93 -1.23 -2.99
C THR A 74 -8.68 -2.71 -2.72
N HIS A 75 -9.01 -3.55 -3.68
CA HIS A 75 -8.89 -4.99 -3.59
C HIS A 75 -7.77 -5.47 -4.50
N ILE A 76 -6.82 -6.23 -3.95
CA ILE A 76 -5.64 -6.74 -4.67
C ILE A 76 -5.69 -8.26 -4.63
N ILE A 77 -5.75 -8.87 -5.82
CA ILE A 77 -5.71 -10.31 -6.02
C ILE A 77 -4.38 -10.61 -6.73
N CYS A 78 -3.49 -11.36 -6.09
CA CYS A 78 -2.18 -11.71 -6.66
C CYS A 78 -1.81 -13.15 -6.27
N ASN A 79 -0.96 -13.81 -7.05
CA ASN A 79 -0.57 -15.22 -6.88
C ASN A 79 0.44 -15.47 -5.71
N GLY A 80 0.45 -14.62 -4.69
CA GLY A 80 1.19 -14.84 -3.44
C GLY A 80 2.70 -14.59 -3.50
N GLU A 81 3.24 -14.03 -4.59
CA GLU A 81 4.66 -13.67 -4.67
C GLU A 81 4.95 -12.43 -3.80
N GLU A 82 5.83 -12.59 -2.82
CA GLU A 82 6.04 -11.58 -1.77
C GLU A 82 6.62 -10.28 -2.33
N THR A 83 7.50 -10.35 -3.34
CA THR A 83 8.16 -9.14 -3.84
C THR A 83 7.21 -8.26 -4.64
N VAL A 84 6.32 -8.84 -5.46
CA VAL A 84 5.20 -8.18 -6.14
C VAL A 84 4.27 -7.57 -5.11
N ARG A 85 3.88 -8.31 -4.07
CA ARG A 85 3.03 -7.79 -3.00
C ARG A 85 3.64 -6.57 -2.31
N ILE A 86 4.94 -6.61 -1.99
CA ILE A 86 5.66 -5.50 -1.38
C ILE A 86 5.70 -4.29 -2.33
N LYS A 87 6.02 -4.50 -3.61
CA LYS A 87 6.08 -3.41 -4.60
C LYS A 87 4.72 -2.74 -4.81
N ILE A 88 3.64 -3.52 -4.93
CA ILE A 88 2.27 -3.00 -5.08
C ILE A 88 1.88 -2.21 -3.84
N ARG A 89 2.14 -2.76 -2.64
CA ARG A 89 1.91 -2.07 -1.37
C ARG A 89 2.64 -0.73 -1.38
N ASP A 90 3.95 -0.72 -1.63
CA ASP A 90 4.75 0.50 -1.55
C ASP A 90 4.36 1.54 -2.63
N ALA A 91 3.87 1.10 -3.80
CA ALA A 91 3.27 1.96 -4.80
C ALA A 91 1.96 2.58 -4.31
N LEU A 92 1.03 1.78 -3.78
CA LEU A 92 -0.28 2.22 -3.29
C LEU A 92 -0.14 3.19 -2.12
N LEU A 93 0.77 2.89 -1.19
CA LEU A 93 1.04 3.73 -0.01
C LEU A 93 1.54 5.13 -0.36
N LYS A 94 2.21 5.32 -1.51
CA LYS A 94 2.62 6.64 -2.00
C LYS A 94 1.45 7.46 -2.53
N CYS A 95 0.36 6.81 -2.92
CA CYS A 95 -0.84 7.43 -3.44
C CYS A 95 -1.85 7.78 -2.33
N LEU A 96 -1.67 7.27 -1.11
CA LEU A 96 -2.55 7.50 0.03
C LEU A 96 -1.96 8.51 1.03
N LYS A 97 -2.81 9.29 1.69
CA LYS A 97 -2.39 10.23 2.73
C LYS A 97 -2.37 9.53 4.11
N LYS A 98 -1.34 9.82 4.90
CA LYS A 98 -1.23 9.39 6.30
C LYS A 98 -2.00 10.35 7.22
N ILE A 99 -2.63 9.80 8.26
CA ILE A 99 -3.26 10.56 9.36
C ILE A 99 -2.32 10.57 10.57
#